data_AF-A0A836Z1S7-F1
#
_entry.id   AF-A0A836Z1S7-F1
#
_cell.length_a   1.000
_cell.length_b   1.000
_cell.length_c   1.000
_cell.angle_alpha   90.00
_cell.angle_beta   90.00
_cell.angle_gamma   90.00
#
_symmetry.space_group_name_H-M   'P 1'
#
loop_
_entity.id
_entity.type
_entity.pdbx_description
1 polymer ?
#
loop_
_entity_poly.entity_id
_entity_poly.type
_entity_poly.pdbx_seq_one_letter_code
_entity_poly.pdbx_strand_id
1 'polypeptide(L)' 'MKSLLTLTYSLFFGMVEIAYASEKFECGKRTCSQMNSCEEARFHLTQCGVSSLDRDKDGIPCESLCGGKKKKNG' A
#
# COMPACT_ATOMS: atom_id res chain seq x y z
N MET A 1 27.45 -6.36 31.22
CA MET A 1 26.39 -7.26 30.73
C MET A 1 25.70 -6.74 29.46
N LYS A 2 26.46 -6.26 28.46
CA LYS A 2 25.92 -5.84 27.14
C LYS A 2 26.69 -6.47 25.96
N SER A 3 27.70 -7.29 26.25
CA SER A 3 28.61 -7.91 25.28
C SER A 3 28.05 -9.21 24.67
N LEU A 4 27.06 -9.83 25.31
CA LEU A 4 26.51 -11.12 24.85
C LEU A 4 25.34 -10.96 23.86
N LEU A 5 24.70 -9.79 23.82
CA LEU A 5 23.54 -9.52 22.95
C LEU A 5 23.91 -9.08 21.52
N THR A 6 25.15 -8.64 21.30
CA THR A 6 25.62 -8.18 19.98
C THR A 6 26.19 -9.31 19.12
N LEU A 7 26.74 -10.37 19.72
CA LEU A 7 27.35 -11.48 18.98
C LEU A 7 26.33 -12.37 18.27
N THR A 8 25.12 -12.51 18.81
CA THR A 8 24.02 -13.21 18.13
C THR A 8 23.32 -12.33 17.10
N TYR A 9 23.39 -10.99 17.26
CA TYR A 9 22.81 -10.04 16.32
C TYR A 9 23.70 -9.91 15.08
N SER A 10 25.01 -9.72 15.20
CA SER A 10 25.91 -9.52 14.04
C SER A 10 26.06 -10.72 13.09
N LEU A 11 25.66 -11.93 13.49
CA LEU A 11 25.61 -13.12 12.61
C LEU A 11 24.22 -13.39 12.02
N PHE A 12 23.17 -12.72 12.52
CA PHE A 12 21.81 -12.76 11.96
C PHE A 12 21.43 -11.47 11.21
N PHE A 13 22.12 -10.35 11.47
CA PHE A 13 21.92 -9.04 10.83
C PHE A 13 22.71 -8.85 9.52
N GLY A 14 23.18 -9.94 8.92
CA GLY A 14 23.95 -9.89 7.67
C GLY A 14 23.15 -10.20 6.39
N MET A 15 21.90 -10.67 6.48
CA MET A 15 21.11 -11.15 5.33
C MET A 15 19.62 -10.77 5.47
N VAL A 16 19.31 -9.50 5.68
CA VAL A 16 17.93 -9.00 5.55
C VAL A 16 17.95 -7.74 4.68
N GLU A 17 18.43 -7.88 3.43
CA GLU A 17 17.98 -7.01 2.35
C GLU A 17 16.63 -7.54 1.86
N ILE A 18 15.58 -7.24 2.63
CA ILE A 18 14.22 -7.41 2.12
C ILE A 18 14.03 -6.32 1.06
N ALA A 19 14.04 -6.72 -0.21
CA ALA A 19 13.64 -5.89 -1.33
C ALA A 19 12.12 -5.65 -1.23
N TYR A 20 11.73 -4.57 -0.57
CA TYR A 20 10.35 -4.10 -0.59
C TYR A 20 10.03 -3.60 -2.00
N ALA A 21 9.36 -4.45 -2.79
CA ALA A 21 8.86 -4.06 -4.10
C ALA A 21 7.76 -2.99 -3.91
N SER A 22 8.07 -1.76 -4.29
CA SER A 22 7.07 -0.71 -4.45
C SER A 22 6.50 -0.82 -5.85
N GLU A 23 5.22 -1.18 -5.94
CA GLU A 23 4.48 -1.18 -7.20
C GLU A 23 4.42 0.26 -7.73
N LYS A 24 5.07 0.52 -8.86
CA LYS A 24 4.98 1.83 -9.54
C LYS A 24 3.72 1.86 -10.38
N PHE A 25 2.76 2.66 -9.96
CA PHE A 25 1.53 2.89 -10.71
C PHE A 25 1.72 4.03 -11.72
N GLU A 26 1.12 3.88 -12.91
CA GLU A 26 1.16 4.90 -13.97
C GLU A 26 -0.21 5.56 -14.15
N CYS A 27 -0.21 6.88 -14.34
CA CYS A 27 -1.44 7.64 -14.61
C CYS A 27 -2.00 7.34 -16.00
N GLY A 28 -2.78 6.27 -16.11
CA GLY A 28 -3.50 5.91 -17.35
C GLY A 28 -4.89 5.34 -17.09
N LYS A 29 -5.12 4.80 -15.90
CA LYS A 29 -6.37 4.13 -15.54
C LYS A 29 -7.38 5.17 -15.05
N ARG A 30 -8.60 5.10 -15.58
CA ARG A 30 -9.70 6.05 -15.30
C ARG A 30 -10.90 5.41 -14.62
N THR A 31 -10.93 4.08 -14.57
CA THR A 31 -12.06 3.31 -14.04
C THR A 31 -11.58 2.25 -13.06
N CYS A 32 -12.42 1.93 -12.09
CA CYS A 32 -12.09 0.96 -11.04
C CYS A 32 -11.82 -0.45 -11.59
N SER A 33 -12.46 -0.84 -12.69
CA SER A 33 -12.24 -2.13 -13.33
C SER A 33 -10.86 -2.28 -13.97
N GLN A 34 -10.12 -1.18 -14.17
CA GLN A 34 -8.74 -1.22 -14.68
C GLN A 34 -7.73 -1.39 -13.54
N MET A 35 -8.15 -1.24 -12.28
CA MET A 35 -7.29 -1.24 -11.10
C MET A 35 -7.46 -2.55 -10.35
N ASN A 36 -6.35 -3.08 -9.81
CA ASN A 36 -6.36 -4.38 -9.14
C ASN A 36 -6.21 -4.27 -7.62
N SER A 37 -5.85 -3.10 -7.10
CA SER A 37 -5.64 -2.88 -5.67
C SER A 37 -6.16 -1.52 -5.21
N CYS A 38 -6.45 -1.43 -3.91
CA CYS A 38 -6.83 -0.17 -3.29
C CYS A 38 -5.69 0.85 -3.30
N GLU A 39 -4.44 0.39 -3.12
CA GLU A 39 -3.24 1.23 -3.20
C GLU A 39 -3.11 1.88 -4.58
N GLU A 40 -3.35 1.11 -5.66
CA GLU A 40 -3.35 1.63 -7.02
C GLU A 40 -4.46 2.67 -7.22
N ALA A 41 -5.68 2.38 -6.76
CA ALA A 41 -6.80 3.29 -6.89
C ALA A 41 -6.56 4.60 -6.13
N ARG A 42 -5.99 4.53 -4.92
CA ARG A 42 -5.57 5.70 -4.16
C ARG A 42 -4.51 6.51 -4.86
N PHE A 43 -3.48 5.86 -5.42
CA PHE A 43 -2.48 6.55 -6.20
C PHE A 43 -3.11 7.33 -7.35
N HIS A 44 -4.08 6.75 -8.06
CA HIS A 44 -4.73 7.44 -9.17
C HIS A 44 -5.63 8.60 -8.71
N LEU A 45 -6.27 8.48 -7.55
CA LEU A 45 -7.03 9.58 -6.97
C LEU A 45 -6.12 10.74 -6.56
N THR A 46 -5.02 10.45 -5.84
CA THR A 46 -4.16 11.49 -5.23
C THR A 46 -3.08 12.01 -6.16
N GLN A 47 -2.37 11.13 -6.87
CA GLN A 47 -1.22 11.48 -7.71
C GLN A 47 -1.66 11.86 -9.12
N CYS A 48 -2.67 11.16 -9.65
CA CYS A 48 -3.17 11.40 -11.01
C CYS A 48 -4.41 12.31 -11.06
N GLY A 49 -4.99 12.66 -9.89
CA GLY A 49 -6.15 13.55 -9.79
C GLY A 49 -7.44 12.98 -10.38
N VAL A 50 -7.57 11.66 -10.49
CA VAL A 50 -8.74 11.00 -11.08
C VAL A 50 -9.86 10.92 -10.03
N SER A 51 -10.51 12.06 -9.78
CA SER A 51 -11.62 12.17 -8.83
C SER A 51 -12.85 11.35 -9.22
N SER A 52 -12.97 10.90 -10.48
CA SER A 52 -14.06 10.03 -10.92
C SER A 52 -14.06 8.63 -10.27
N LEU A 53 -12.96 8.26 -9.60
CA LEU A 53 -12.84 7.00 -8.86
C LEU A 53 -13.51 7.10 -7.48
N ASP A 54 -13.63 8.31 -6.93
CA ASP A 54 -14.22 8.62 -5.63
C ASP A 54 -15.53 9.38 -5.89
N ARG A 55 -16.60 8.60 -6.11
CA ARG A 55 -17.88 9.15 -6.61
C ARG A 55 -18.64 9.90 -5.53
N ASP A 56 -18.54 9.46 -4.28
CA ASP A 56 -19.19 10.05 -3.11
C ASP A 56 -18.30 11.09 -2.39
N LYS A 57 -17.02 11.22 -2.79
CA LYS A 57 -16.05 12.20 -2.32
C LYS A 57 -15.69 12.01 -0.85
N ASP A 58 -15.68 10.77 -0.39
CA ASP A 58 -15.29 10.41 0.96
C ASP A 58 -13.76 10.20 1.12
N GLY A 59 -13.02 10.30 0.00
CA GLY A 59 -11.58 10.06 -0.07
C GLY A 59 -11.20 8.59 -0.27
N ILE A 60 -12.17 7.70 -0.49
CA ILE A 60 -12.00 6.27 -0.74
C ILE A 60 -12.33 5.99 -2.21
N PRO A 61 -11.32 5.93 -3.10
CA PRO A 61 -11.57 5.60 -4.50
C PRO A 61 -11.91 4.12 -4.64
N CYS A 62 -12.81 3.79 -5.56
CA CYS A 62 -13.13 2.42 -5.91
C CYS A 62 -13.49 1.58 -4.69
N GLU A 63 -14.64 1.87 -4.07
CA GLU A 63 -15.15 1.26 -2.84
C GLU A 63 -15.27 -0.28 -2.94
N SER A 64 -15.39 -0.81 -4.16
CA SER A 64 -15.34 -2.26 -4.42
C SER A 64 -13.96 -2.88 -4.14
N LEU A 65 -12.87 -2.12 -4.36
CA LEU A 65 -11.49 -2.52 -4.08
C LEU A 65 -11.07 -2.11 -2.66
N CYS A 66 -11.43 -0.89 -2.25
CA CYS A 66 -11.01 -0.30 -0.97
C CYS A 66 -11.96 -0.55 0.21
N GLY A 67 -13.21 -0.94 -0.03
CA GLY A 67 -14.22 -1.22 1.00
C GLY A 67 -14.04 -2.57 1.71
N GLY A 68 -13.05 -3.36 1.27
CA GLY A 68 -12.68 -4.63 1.88
C GLY A 68 -11.90 -4.44 3.17
N LYS A 69 -12.60 -4.62 4.31
CA LYS A 69 -12.08 -4.78 5.69
C LYS A 69 -11.85 -3.48 6.48
N LYS A 70 -12.94 -2.89 6.98
CA LYS A 70 -12.90 -2.39 8.36
C LYS A 70 -12.64 -3.60 9.27
N LYS A 71 -11.39 -3.89 9.64
CA LYS A 71 -11.14 -4.68 10.86
C LYS A 71 -11.74 -3.88 12.01
N LYS A 72 -12.97 -4.19 12.40
CA LYS A 72 -13.51 -3.76 13.69
C LYS A 72 -12.76 -4.57 14.75
N ASN A 73 -11.73 -3.98 15.36
CA ASN A 73 -11.30 -4.42 16.67
C ASN A 73 -12.41 -3.99 17.64
N GLY A 74 -13.22 -4.96 18.05
CA GLY A 74 -14.09 -4.86 19.23
C GLY A 74 -13.36 -5.44 20.42
#